data_AF-A0A6M6I3E3-F1
#
_entry.id   AF-A0A6M6I3E3-F1
#
_cell.length_a   1.000
_cell.length_b   1.000
_cell.length_c   1.000
_cell.angle_alpha   90.00
_cell.angle_beta   90.00
_cell.angle_gamma   90.00
#
_symmetry.space_group_name_H-M   'P 1'
#
loop_
_entity.id
_entity.type
_entity.pdbx_description
1 polymer ?
#
loop_
_entity_poly.entity_id
_entity_poly.type
_entity_poly.pdbx_seq_one_letter_code
_entity_poly.pdbx_strand_id
1 'polypeptide(L)'
;MPEQGAPRRLNLALQGGGSHGALTWGVLDALLEDGQFLIDGVSGTSAGAMNAVALAHGFAQAAREHKDPLEAHRAGCELARATLARLWEGVGTLGSLTWGIPLPGAGPLLGMMSHWLSPYQTNPLDINPLRRVLEREVDFEALASARAPQSTTVPQVFVCATNVRTGRGEIFTGKRLSADAVMASACLPLLFKAVEIDGEHYWDGGYSGNPALHPLIYKTDCADVLLVQINPIEHQGVPDSASEIMERMNEVTFNAALLSELRAIEFVRRLLAEGKLDARRYKSVRMHRIDGGAVLEPFGAASKLRADLAFVRRLFDLGRAAGQDWLQAHRADVGVRTTVNIADNA
;
A
#
# COMPACT_ATOMS: atom_id res chain seq x y z
N MET A 1 22.36 -18.71 -16.94
CA MET A 1 22.36 -17.27 -16.62
C MET A 1 21.10 -16.68 -17.23
N PRO A 2 20.25 -15.95 -16.50
CA PRO A 2 19.10 -15.29 -17.13
C PRO A 2 19.64 -14.29 -18.16
N GLU A 3 19.10 -14.30 -19.37
CA GLU A 3 19.46 -13.35 -20.43
C GLU A 3 19.37 -11.91 -19.90
N GLN A 4 20.47 -11.15 -20.07
CA GLN A 4 20.46 -9.71 -19.85
C GLN A 4 19.56 -9.07 -20.92
N GLY A 5 18.34 -8.67 -20.57
CA GLY A 5 17.53 -7.84 -21.48
C GLY A 5 16.02 -7.80 -21.20
N ALA A 6 15.41 -8.85 -20.63
CA ALA A 6 13.97 -8.87 -20.38
C ALA A 6 13.63 -8.38 -18.95
N PRO A 7 12.67 -7.44 -18.78
CA PRO A 7 12.27 -6.97 -17.47
C PRO A 7 11.63 -8.10 -16.64
N ARG A 8 11.98 -8.16 -15.34
CA ARG A 8 11.60 -9.23 -14.42
C ARG A 8 10.18 -8.99 -13.91
N ARG A 9 9.36 -10.03 -13.78
CA ARG A 9 8.01 -9.87 -13.22
C ARG A 9 8.08 -9.72 -11.70
N LEU A 10 7.30 -8.79 -11.15
CA LEU A 10 7.24 -8.54 -9.71
C LEU A 10 5.81 -8.20 -9.29
N ASN A 11 5.33 -8.77 -8.19
CA ASN A 11 4.17 -8.26 -7.49
C ASN A 11 4.59 -7.31 -6.38
N LEU A 12 3.78 -6.29 -6.13
CA LEU A 12 3.98 -5.32 -5.06
C LEU A 12 2.91 -5.47 -3.99
N ALA A 13 3.33 -5.57 -2.74
CA ALA A 13 2.48 -5.58 -1.57
C ALA A 13 2.79 -4.32 -0.76
N LEU A 14 1.86 -3.35 -0.77
CA LEU A 14 2.06 -2.00 -0.24
C LEU A 14 1.27 -1.83 1.06
N GLN A 15 1.98 -1.82 2.19
CA GLN A 15 1.36 -1.64 3.49
C GLN A 15 0.83 -0.20 3.68
N GLY A 16 -0.28 -0.08 4.41
CA GLY A 16 -0.83 1.16 4.90
C GLY A 16 -0.27 1.58 6.26
N GLY A 17 -0.18 2.88 6.49
CA GLY A 17 0.39 3.46 7.72
C GLY A 17 0.19 4.98 7.81
N GLY A 18 -0.91 5.51 7.27
CA GLY A 18 -1.15 6.95 7.21
C GLY A 18 -0.13 7.67 6.31
N SER A 19 0.39 8.81 6.77
CA SER A 19 1.35 9.63 6.02
C SER A 19 2.67 8.90 5.72
N HIS A 20 3.03 7.87 6.48
CA HIS A 20 4.18 7.00 6.20
C HIS A 20 4.09 6.31 4.84
N GLY A 21 2.92 6.26 4.20
CA GLY A 21 2.79 5.85 2.81
C GLY A 21 3.62 6.69 1.82
N ALA A 22 4.07 7.90 2.20
CA ALA A 22 5.02 8.70 1.43
C ALA A 22 6.41 8.04 1.35
N LEU A 23 6.79 7.22 2.33
CA LEU A 23 7.97 6.36 2.24
C LEU A 23 7.78 5.34 1.12
N THR A 24 6.62 4.69 1.08
CA THR A 24 6.28 3.77 -0.03
C THR A 24 6.31 4.49 -1.38
N TRP A 25 5.87 5.75 -1.48
CA TRP A 25 6.04 6.54 -2.70
C TRP A 25 7.51 6.68 -3.10
N GLY A 26 8.41 7.02 -2.17
CA GLY A 26 9.85 7.06 -2.44
C GLY A 26 10.42 5.73 -2.95
N VAL A 27 10.01 4.62 -2.32
CA VAL A 27 10.39 3.26 -2.76
C VAL A 27 9.93 3.01 -4.19
N LEU A 28 8.66 3.30 -4.49
CA LEU A 28 8.12 3.13 -5.84
C LEU A 28 8.85 4.01 -6.85
N ASP A 29 9.21 5.24 -6.49
CA ASP A 29 9.95 6.13 -7.38
C ASP A 29 11.30 5.54 -7.79
N ALA A 30 12.06 4.97 -6.84
CA ALA A 30 13.32 4.28 -7.12
C ALA A 30 13.13 3.04 -8.01
N LEU A 31 12.12 2.21 -7.74
CA LEU A 31 11.82 1.01 -8.55
C LEU A 31 11.38 1.36 -9.97
N LEU A 32 10.55 2.40 -10.13
CA LEU A 32 10.06 2.86 -11.42
C LEU A 32 11.16 3.57 -12.23
N GLU A 33 12.05 4.31 -11.58
CA GLU A 33 13.24 4.89 -12.21
C GLU A 33 14.19 3.82 -12.75
N ASP A 34 14.36 2.71 -12.03
CA ASP A 34 15.14 1.59 -12.52
C ASP A 34 14.50 0.91 -13.74
N GLY A 35 13.16 0.82 -13.75
CA GLY A 35 12.38 0.37 -14.90
C GLY A 35 12.55 -1.12 -15.27
N GLN A 36 13.31 -1.90 -14.51
CA GLN A 36 13.61 -3.30 -14.85
C GLN A 36 12.54 -4.31 -14.42
N PHE A 37 11.45 -3.86 -13.79
CA PHE A 37 10.38 -4.73 -13.30
C PHE A 37 9.07 -4.52 -14.05
N LEU A 38 8.51 -5.61 -14.59
CA LEU A 38 7.11 -5.65 -15.03
C LEU A 38 6.23 -5.95 -13.83
N ILE A 39 5.39 -4.99 -13.44
CA ILE A 39 4.51 -5.15 -12.29
C ILE A 39 3.27 -5.96 -12.70
N ASP A 40 3.12 -7.18 -12.18
CA ASP A 40 2.00 -8.07 -12.54
C ASP A 40 0.74 -7.73 -11.72
N GLY A 41 0.94 -7.44 -10.44
CA GLY A 41 -0.11 -6.98 -9.55
C GLY A 41 0.43 -6.15 -8.38
N VAL A 42 -0.44 -5.29 -7.86
CA VAL A 42 -0.21 -4.44 -6.70
C VAL A 42 -1.37 -4.62 -5.74
N SER A 43 -1.09 -5.12 -4.53
CA SER A 43 -2.06 -5.05 -3.44
C SER A 43 -1.70 -3.92 -2.50
N GLY A 44 -2.69 -3.12 -2.15
CA GLY A 44 -2.51 -1.98 -1.26
C GLY A 44 -3.64 -1.87 -0.26
N THR A 45 -3.30 -1.38 0.93
CA THR A 45 -4.24 -1.08 2.01
C THR A 45 -4.02 0.34 2.50
N SER A 46 -5.08 1.11 2.74
CA SER A 46 -5.00 2.49 3.23
C SER A 46 -4.11 3.36 2.33
N ALA A 47 -3.08 4.02 2.87
CA ALA A 47 -2.10 4.75 2.06
C ALA A 47 -1.39 3.90 0.99
N GLY A 48 -1.24 2.59 1.21
CA GLY A 48 -0.75 1.65 0.20
C GLY A 48 -1.73 1.47 -0.97
N ALA A 49 -3.05 1.55 -0.72
CA ALA A 49 -4.06 1.50 -1.77
C ALA A 49 -3.99 2.74 -2.68
N MET A 50 -3.76 3.93 -2.10
CA MET A 50 -3.53 5.18 -2.83
C MET A 50 -2.31 5.10 -3.75
N ASN A 51 -1.19 4.58 -3.23
CA ASN A 51 0.00 4.31 -4.03
C ASN A 51 -0.28 3.30 -5.16
N ALA A 52 -1.03 2.23 -4.88
CA ALA A 52 -1.34 1.20 -5.86
C ALA A 52 -2.13 1.73 -7.05
N VAL A 53 -3.19 2.52 -6.80
CA VAL A 53 -4.03 3.08 -7.86
C VAL A 53 -3.32 4.16 -8.66
N ALA A 54 -2.52 5.02 -8.01
CA ALA A 54 -1.73 6.05 -8.70
C ALA A 54 -0.64 5.45 -9.59
N LEU A 55 0.05 4.39 -9.12
CA LEU A 55 1.00 3.64 -9.93
C LEU A 55 0.30 3.03 -11.16
N ALA A 56 -0.77 2.28 -10.94
CA ALA A 56 -1.49 1.62 -12.03
C ALA A 56 -2.08 2.62 -13.04
N HIS A 57 -2.48 3.81 -12.57
CA HIS A 57 -3.03 4.85 -13.43
C HIS A 57 -2.00 5.35 -14.43
N GLY A 58 -0.75 5.57 -14.01
CA GLY A 58 0.33 5.94 -14.93
C GLY A 58 0.55 4.90 -16.04
N PHE A 59 0.52 3.61 -15.69
CA PHE A 59 0.60 2.53 -16.68
C PHE A 59 -0.64 2.47 -17.58
N ALA A 60 -1.84 2.71 -17.04
CA ALA A 60 -3.07 2.74 -17.83
C ALA A 60 -3.08 3.90 -18.85
N GLN A 61 -2.53 5.06 -18.49
CA GLN A 61 -2.32 6.18 -19.42
C GLN A 61 -1.34 5.80 -20.53
N ALA A 62 -0.16 5.27 -20.17
CA ALA A 62 0.84 4.86 -21.15
C ALA A 62 0.32 3.78 -22.13
N ALA A 63 -0.43 2.80 -21.62
CA ALA A 63 -1.00 1.72 -22.44
C ALA A 63 -2.04 2.20 -23.48
N ARG A 64 -2.61 3.40 -23.31
CA ARG A 64 -3.51 4.01 -24.30
C ARG A 64 -2.74 4.70 -25.42
N GLU A 65 -1.59 5.28 -25.08
CA GLU A 65 -0.79 6.11 -25.99
C GLU A 65 0.23 5.29 -26.79
N HIS A 66 0.74 4.21 -26.20
CA HIS A 66 1.81 3.39 -26.78
C HIS A 66 1.33 1.97 -27.08
N LYS A 67 1.52 1.53 -28.33
CA LYS A 67 1.21 0.17 -28.77
C LYS A 67 2.35 -0.81 -28.55
N ASP A 68 3.60 -0.33 -28.59
CA ASP A 68 4.76 -1.16 -28.27
C ASP A 68 4.80 -1.41 -26.75
N PRO A 69 4.85 -2.68 -26.29
CA PRO A 69 4.84 -2.99 -24.87
C PRO A 69 6.03 -2.41 -24.09
N LEU A 70 7.19 -2.26 -24.72
CA LEU A 70 8.40 -1.78 -24.08
C LEU A 70 8.38 -0.25 -23.93
N GLU A 71 7.91 0.46 -24.96
CA GLU A 71 7.64 1.90 -24.88
C GLU A 71 6.54 2.21 -23.86
N ALA A 72 5.43 1.45 -23.90
CA ALA A 72 4.33 1.61 -22.96
C ALA A 72 4.78 1.36 -21.50
N HIS A 73 5.69 0.41 -21.29
CA HIS A 73 6.28 0.17 -19.98
C HIS A 73 7.13 1.35 -19.51
N ARG A 74 8.05 1.87 -20.35
CA ARG A 74 8.90 3.02 -19.99
C ARG A 74 8.07 4.27 -19.71
N ALA A 75 7.13 4.60 -20.59
CA ALA A 75 6.20 5.72 -20.39
C ALA A 75 5.33 5.50 -19.14
N GLY A 76 4.91 4.26 -18.88
CA GLY A 76 4.16 3.87 -17.69
C GLY A 76 4.92 4.14 -16.40
N CYS A 77 6.22 3.81 -16.37
CA CYS A 77 7.10 4.16 -15.26
C CYS A 77 7.17 5.67 -15.02
N GLU A 78 7.39 6.47 -16.06
CA GLU A 78 7.47 7.93 -15.93
C GLU A 78 6.14 8.56 -15.47
N LEU A 79 5.02 8.17 -16.09
CA LEU A 79 3.69 8.66 -15.74
C LEU A 79 3.24 8.22 -14.35
N ALA A 80 3.61 7.00 -13.92
CA ALA A 80 3.34 6.52 -12.57
C ALA A 80 4.09 7.35 -11.53
N ARG A 81 5.38 7.65 -11.75
CA ARG A 81 6.18 8.53 -10.89
C ARG A 81 5.55 9.92 -10.77
N ALA A 82 5.18 10.51 -11.91
CA ALA A 82 4.53 11.82 -11.94
C ALA A 82 3.19 11.82 -11.20
N THR A 83 2.37 10.78 -11.36
CA THR A 83 1.06 10.65 -10.70
C THR A 83 1.21 10.49 -9.19
N LEU A 84 2.14 9.63 -8.75
CA LEU A 84 2.46 9.47 -7.33
C LEU A 84 2.94 10.80 -6.72
N ALA A 85 3.78 11.55 -7.43
CA ALA A 85 4.25 12.85 -6.97
C ALA A 85 3.13 13.87 -6.79
N ARG A 86 2.27 14.06 -7.80
CA ARG A 86 1.12 14.98 -7.68
C ARG A 86 0.16 14.58 -6.56
N LEU A 87 -0.07 13.28 -6.39
CA LEU A 87 -0.91 12.75 -5.31
C LEU A 87 -0.34 13.13 -3.93
N TRP A 88 0.91 12.77 -3.65
CA TRP A 88 1.51 12.99 -2.34
C TRP A 88 1.85 14.45 -2.04
N GLU A 89 2.21 15.25 -3.06
CA GLU A 89 2.33 16.70 -2.87
C GLU A 89 0.97 17.35 -2.62
N GLY A 90 -0.11 16.84 -3.22
CA GLY A 90 -1.48 17.23 -2.91
C GLY A 90 -1.87 16.92 -1.46
N VAL A 91 -1.56 15.71 -0.98
CA VAL A 91 -1.73 15.30 0.42
C VAL A 91 -0.90 16.19 1.35
N GLY A 92 0.37 16.44 1.00
CA GLY A 92 1.28 17.31 1.74
C GLY A 92 0.77 18.74 1.87
N THR A 93 0.21 19.29 0.78
CA THR A 93 -0.38 20.63 0.75
C THR A 93 -1.60 20.73 1.66
N LEU A 94 -2.49 19.74 1.59
CA LEU A 94 -3.65 19.64 2.48
C LEU A 94 -3.23 19.53 3.96
N GLY A 95 -2.22 18.71 4.25
CA GLY A 95 -1.70 18.57 5.60
C GLY A 95 -1.07 19.87 6.10
N SER A 96 -0.29 20.59 5.28
CA SER A 96 0.27 21.89 5.64
C SER A 96 -0.80 22.93 5.97
N LEU A 97 -1.94 22.94 5.27
CA LEU A 97 -3.05 23.85 5.61
C LEU A 97 -3.71 23.49 6.94
N THR A 98 -3.69 22.21 7.33
CA THR A 98 -4.30 21.72 8.58
C THR A 98 -3.37 21.93 9.77
N TRP A 99 -2.08 21.63 9.60
CA TRP A 99 -1.05 21.69 10.65
C TRP A 99 -0.32 23.03 10.73
N GLY A 100 -0.38 23.86 9.68
CA GLY A 100 0.29 25.16 9.58
C GLY A 100 -0.49 26.34 10.16
N ILE A 101 -1.71 26.12 10.67
CA ILE A 101 -2.46 27.14 11.42
C ILE A 101 -2.13 26.96 12.91
N PRO A 102 -1.33 27.84 13.53
CA PRO A 102 -1.11 27.78 14.96
C PRO A 102 -2.41 28.22 15.64
N LEU A 103 -3.20 27.25 16.12
CA LEU A 103 -4.31 27.53 17.04
C LEU A 103 -3.79 27.28 18.48
N PRO A 104 -3.46 28.34 19.24
CA PRO A 104 -3.01 28.17 20.62
C PRO A 104 -4.11 27.49 21.45
N GLY A 105 -3.81 26.34 22.05
CA GLY A 105 -4.73 25.62 22.94
C GLY A 105 -5.77 24.73 22.28
N ALA A 106 -5.90 24.73 20.95
CA ALA A 106 -6.90 23.89 20.26
C ALA A 106 -6.45 22.43 20.09
N GLY A 107 -5.15 22.16 19.93
CA GLY A 107 -4.62 20.80 19.69
C GLY A 107 -5.03 19.76 20.76
N PRO A 108 -4.80 20.01 22.05
CA PRO A 108 -5.20 19.09 23.12
C PRO A 108 -6.73 18.93 23.25
N LEU A 109 -7.48 20.01 23.02
CA LEU A 109 -8.94 20.01 23.09
C LEU A 109 -9.58 19.23 21.93
N LEU A 110 -9.08 19.40 20.70
CA LEU A 110 -9.52 18.65 19.53
C LEU A 110 -9.22 17.15 19.69
N GLY A 111 -8.02 16.81 20.18
CA GLY A 111 -7.61 15.43 20.45
C GLY A 111 -8.47 14.76 21.53
N MET A 112 -8.82 15.48 22.60
CA MET A 112 -9.79 14.98 23.57
C MET A 112 -11.17 14.79 22.94
N MET A 113 -11.68 15.75 22.17
CA MET A 113 -13.01 15.65 21.57
C MET A 113 -13.16 14.51 20.56
N SER A 114 -12.11 14.13 19.83
CA SER A 114 -12.12 12.99 18.90
C SER A 114 -12.30 11.62 19.57
N HIS A 115 -12.07 11.51 20.88
CA HIS A 115 -12.33 10.27 21.63
C HIS A 115 -13.77 10.17 22.15
N TRP A 116 -14.51 11.29 22.20
CA TRP A 116 -15.89 11.35 22.71
C TRP A 116 -16.93 11.61 21.62
N LEU A 117 -16.51 12.07 20.44
CA LEU A 117 -17.38 12.37 19.32
C LEU A 117 -16.96 11.54 18.11
N SER A 118 -17.91 10.80 17.55
CA SER A 118 -17.71 10.04 16.32
C SER A 118 -17.64 10.96 15.08
N PRO A 119 -17.02 10.51 13.97
CA PRO A 119 -17.06 11.22 12.69
C PRO A 119 -18.48 11.55 12.19
N TYR A 120 -19.47 10.77 12.61
CA TYR A 120 -20.88 11.01 12.32
C TYR A 120 -21.45 12.26 13.01
N GLN A 121 -20.86 12.66 14.14
CA GLN A 121 -21.26 13.83 14.92
C GLN A 121 -20.45 15.07 14.54
N THR A 122 -19.20 14.91 14.12
CA THR A 122 -18.27 16.01 13.85
C THR A 122 -18.21 16.45 12.38
N ASN A 123 -18.60 15.60 11.43
CA ASN A 123 -18.60 15.92 9.99
C ASN A 123 -19.95 15.60 9.32
N PRO A 124 -21.04 16.34 9.60
CA PRO A 124 -22.36 16.06 9.03
C PRO A 124 -22.40 16.20 7.50
N LEU A 125 -21.56 17.07 6.92
CA LEU A 125 -21.48 17.34 5.48
C LEU A 125 -20.58 16.39 4.68
N ASP A 126 -19.93 15.44 5.36
CA ASP A 126 -19.03 14.43 4.77
C ASP A 126 -17.94 15.00 3.83
N ILE A 127 -17.40 16.18 4.19
CA ILE A 127 -16.34 16.81 3.39
C ILE A 127 -15.08 15.96 3.55
N ASN A 128 -14.59 15.38 2.45
CA ASN A 128 -13.37 14.58 2.43
C ASN A 128 -12.36 15.17 1.42
N PRO A 129 -11.43 16.02 1.86
CA PRO A 129 -10.44 16.64 0.97
C PRO A 129 -9.47 15.62 0.36
N LEU A 130 -9.21 14.50 1.05
CA LEU A 130 -8.35 13.43 0.55
C LEU A 130 -8.99 12.72 -0.65
N ARG A 131 -10.31 12.47 -0.60
CA ARG A 131 -11.09 11.99 -1.76
C ARG A 131 -10.91 12.91 -2.97
N ARG A 132 -10.99 14.23 -2.78
CA ARG A 132 -10.85 15.18 -3.89
C ARG A 132 -9.47 15.14 -4.53
N VAL A 133 -8.41 14.97 -3.72
CA VAL A 133 -7.05 14.78 -4.25
C VAL A 133 -6.98 13.49 -5.05
N LEU A 134 -7.53 12.39 -4.54
CA LEU A 134 -7.55 11.10 -5.23
C LEU A 134 -8.30 11.17 -6.58
N GLU A 135 -9.52 11.70 -6.59
CA GLU A 135 -10.37 11.83 -7.79
C GLU A 135 -9.76 12.76 -8.84
N ARG A 136 -8.93 13.74 -8.43
CA ARG A 136 -8.20 14.62 -9.35
C ARG A 136 -7.04 13.90 -10.03
N GLU A 137 -6.35 13.01 -9.33
CA GLU A 137 -5.12 12.39 -9.82
C GLU A 137 -5.33 11.04 -10.49
N VAL A 138 -6.45 10.35 -10.21
CA VAL A 138 -6.70 8.98 -10.65
C VAL A 138 -8.03 8.85 -11.38
N ASP A 139 -7.94 8.52 -12.67
CA ASP A 139 -9.10 8.12 -13.48
C ASP A 139 -9.38 6.61 -13.31
N PHE A 140 -10.39 6.29 -12.50
CA PHE A 140 -10.81 4.91 -12.23
C PHE A 140 -11.50 4.24 -13.42
N GLU A 141 -12.18 5.01 -14.28
CA GLU A 141 -12.77 4.48 -15.50
C GLU A 141 -11.67 4.07 -16.49
N ALA A 142 -10.59 4.85 -16.55
CA ALA A 142 -9.41 4.48 -17.31
C ALA A 142 -8.72 3.23 -16.80
N LEU A 143 -8.54 3.11 -15.49
CA LEU A 143 -8.01 1.90 -14.86
C LEU A 143 -8.85 0.66 -15.19
N ALA A 144 -10.17 0.77 -15.10
CA ALA A 144 -11.07 -0.33 -15.41
C ALA A 144 -11.05 -0.73 -16.91
N SER A 145 -10.88 0.26 -17.79
CA SER A 145 -10.94 0.07 -19.24
C SER A 145 -9.61 -0.35 -19.88
N ALA A 146 -8.47 0.05 -19.30
CA ALA A 146 -7.15 -0.25 -19.85
C ALA A 146 -6.76 -1.74 -19.77
N ARG A 147 -7.57 -2.54 -19.07
CA ARG A 147 -7.33 -3.96 -18.91
C ARG A 147 -7.97 -4.80 -20.01
N ALA A 148 -7.23 -5.01 -21.10
CA ALA A 148 -7.52 -6.08 -22.05
C ALA A 148 -7.04 -7.44 -21.48
N PRO A 149 -7.72 -8.57 -21.77
CA PRO A 149 -7.38 -9.90 -21.21
C PRO A 149 -5.95 -10.40 -21.48
N GLN A 150 -5.20 -9.77 -22.39
CA GLN A 150 -3.83 -10.13 -22.75
C GLN A 150 -2.79 -9.02 -22.48
N SER A 151 -3.16 -7.88 -21.89
CA SER A 151 -2.21 -6.79 -21.63
C SER A 151 -1.50 -7.00 -20.28
N THR A 152 -0.19 -7.22 -20.31
CA THR A 152 0.68 -7.28 -19.12
C THR A 152 1.26 -5.93 -18.73
N THR A 153 0.90 -4.86 -19.45
CA THR A 153 1.45 -3.51 -19.25
C THR A 153 0.82 -2.80 -18.06
N VAL A 154 -0.46 -3.06 -17.77
CA VAL A 154 -1.18 -2.43 -16.66
C VAL A 154 -1.29 -3.41 -15.50
N PRO A 155 -0.72 -3.10 -14.32
CA PRO A 155 -0.75 -4.01 -13.19
C PRO A 155 -2.16 -4.22 -12.65
N GLN A 156 -2.44 -5.42 -12.14
CA GLN A 156 -3.68 -5.68 -11.40
C GLN A 156 -3.67 -5.01 -10.04
N VAL A 157 -4.67 -4.17 -9.75
CA VAL A 157 -4.78 -3.52 -8.45
C VAL A 157 -5.77 -4.26 -7.56
N PHE A 158 -5.36 -4.51 -6.31
CA PHE A 158 -6.17 -5.11 -5.27
C PHE A 158 -6.20 -4.19 -4.04
N VAL A 159 -7.37 -3.62 -3.76
CA VAL A 159 -7.59 -2.74 -2.62
C VAL A 159 -8.36 -3.51 -1.55
N CYS A 160 -7.80 -3.62 -0.35
CA CYS A 160 -8.45 -4.30 0.76
C CYS A 160 -9.23 -3.30 1.63
N ALA A 161 -10.48 -3.62 1.96
CA ALA A 161 -11.25 -2.93 3.00
C ALA A 161 -11.91 -3.95 3.94
N THR A 162 -12.25 -3.54 5.16
CA THR A 162 -12.86 -4.41 6.15
C THR A 162 -14.36 -4.18 6.19
N ASN A 163 -15.18 -5.19 5.89
CA ASN A 163 -16.64 -5.10 6.01
C ASN A 163 -17.04 -4.96 7.49
N VAL A 164 -17.73 -3.87 7.82
CA VAL A 164 -18.08 -3.50 9.21
C VAL A 164 -18.98 -4.55 9.86
N ARG A 165 -19.93 -5.10 9.11
CA ARG A 165 -20.94 -6.04 9.63
C ARG A 165 -20.34 -7.41 9.97
N THR A 166 -19.33 -7.85 9.22
CA THR A 166 -18.80 -9.22 9.30
C THR A 166 -17.36 -9.32 9.79
N GLY A 167 -16.61 -8.21 9.79
CA GLY A 167 -15.17 -8.18 10.04
C GLY A 167 -14.32 -8.81 8.95
N ARG A 168 -14.91 -9.25 7.83
CA ARG A 168 -14.18 -9.91 6.74
C ARG A 168 -13.51 -8.89 5.83
N GLY A 169 -12.34 -9.24 5.31
CA GLY A 169 -11.67 -8.48 4.26
C GLY A 169 -12.37 -8.65 2.92
N GLU A 170 -12.64 -7.54 2.26
CA GLU A 170 -13.17 -7.46 0.90
C GLU A 170 -12.09 -6.89 -0.02
N ILE A 171 -11.91 -7.51 -1.19
CA ILE A 171 -10.92 -7.10 -2.19
C ILE A 171 -11.63 -6.44 -3.37
N PHE A 172 -11.43 -5.13 -3.50
CA PHE A 172 -11.88 -4.35 -4.65
C PHE A 172 -10.82 -4.40 -5.76
N THR A 173 -11.25 -4.79 -6.96
CA THR A 173 -10.38 -4.94 -8.13
C THR A 173 -11.19 -4.84 -9.43
N GLY A 174 -10.51 -4.59 -10.55
CA GLY A 174 -11.14 -4.45 -11.87
C GLY A 174 -12.23 -3.38 -11.87
N LYS A 175 -13.43 -3.72 -12.35
CA LYS A 175 -14.56 -2.79 -12.44
C LYS A 175 -15.11 -2.32 -11.08
N ARG A 176 -14.77 -3.01 -9.98
CA ARG A 176 -15.16 -2.60 -8.62
C ARG A 176 -14.15 -1.66 -7.97
N LEU A 177 -13.05 -1.35 -8.65
CA LEU A 177 -12.08 -0.37 -8.17
C LEU A 177 -12.62 1.04 -8.43
N SER A 178 -12.82 1.80 -7.37
CA SER A 178 -13.36 3.17 -7.41
C SER A 178 -12.70 4.04 -6.34
N ALA A 179 -12.94 5.36 -6.40
CA ALA A 179 -12.56 6.26 -5.32
C ALA A 179 -13.16 5.80 -3.97
N ASP A 180 -14.40 5.32 -3.96
CA ASP A 180 -15.05 4.79 -2.75
C ASP A 180 -14.30 3.58 -2.19
N ALA A 181 -13.86 2.65 -3.04
CA ALA A 181 -13.10 1.48 -2.59
C ALA A 181 -11.76 1.88 -1.93
N VAL A 182 -11.06 2.86 -2.49
CA VAL A 182 -9.81 3.39 -1.90
C VAL A 182 -10.09 4.16 -0.62
N MET A 183 -11.15 4.96 -0.57
CA MET A 183 -11.55 5.68 0.64
C MET A 183 -12.00 4.73 1.75
N ALA A 184 -12.72 3.66 1.42
CA ALA A 184 -13.07 2.57 2.34
C ALA A 184 -11.80 1.94 2.92
N SER A 185 -10.82 1.65 2.06
CA SER A 185 -9.53 1.08 2.47
C SER A 185 -8.72 1.99 3.39
N ALA A 186 -8.93 3.31 3.36
CA ALA A 186 -8.26 4.30 4.20
C ALA A 186 -9.15 4.83 5.35
N CYS A 187 -10.31 4.20 5.58
CA CYS A 187 -11.31 4.68 6.53
C CYS A 187 -11.04 4.19 7.96
N LEU A 188 -10.19 4.91 8.69
CA LEU A 188 -10.01 4.66 10.13
C LEU A 188 -11.29 5.01 10.92
N PRO A 189 -11.89 4.08 11.70
CA PRO A 189 -13.22 4.23 12.29
C PRO A 189 -13.41 5.46 13.19
N LEU A 190 -12.35 5.92 13.85
CA LEU A 190 -12.38 7.08 14.74
C LEU A 190 -12.14 8.41 14.03
N LEU A 191 -11.72 8.38 12.76
CA LEU A 191 -11.37 9.57 11.97
C LEU A 191 -12.33 9.81 10.80
N PHE A 192 -12.88 8.75 10.22
CA PHE A 192 -13.75 8.81 9.04
C PHE A 192 -15.03 8.00 9.24
N LYS A 193 -16.11 8.44 8.59
CA LYS A 193 -17.35 7.65 8.49
C LYS A 193 -17.11 6.43 7.62
N ALA A 194 -17.71 5.30 7.99
CA ALA A 194 -17.67 4.09 7.17
C ALA A 194 -18.23 4.40 5.77
N VAL A 195 -17.50 3.95 4.75
CA VAL A 195 -17.90 4.15 3.35
C VAL A 195 -18.89 3.05 2.97
N GLU A 196 -20.02 3.44 2.38
CA GLU A 196 -21.02 2.52 1.88
C GLU A 196 -20.73 2.17 0.41
N ILE A 197 -20.64 0.88 0.09
CA ILE A 197 -20.48 0.37 -1.27
C ILE A 197 -21.42 -0.82 -1.43
N ASP A 198 -22.28 -0.78 -2.45
CA ASP A 198 -23.26 -1.83 -2.74
C ASP A 198 -24.15 -2.22 -1.53
N GLY A 199 -24.51 -1.25 -0.68
CA GLY A 199 -25.34 -1.44 0.51
C GLY A 199 -24.64 -2.04 1.73
N GLU A 200 -23.32 -2.21 1.68
CA GLU A 200 -22.50 -2.67 2.80
C GLU A 200 -21.54 -1.56 3.25
N HIS A 201 -21.23 -1.51 4.55
CA HIS A 201 -20.32 -0.51 5.12
C HIS A 201 -18.91 -1.07 5.30
N TYR A 202 -17.91 -0.23 5.05
CA TYR A 202 -16.51 -0.62 5.09
C TYR A 202 -15.66 0.34 5.92
N TRP A 203 -14.69 -0.23 6.63
CA TRP A 203 -13.58 0.43 7.32
C TRP A 203 -12.24 0.10 6.65
N ASP A 204 -11.17 0.73 7.15
CA ASP A 204 -9.81 0.52 6.70
C ASP A 204 -9.48 -0.97 6.54
N GLY A 205 -8.82 -1.32 5.44
CA GLY A 205 -8.42 -2.71 5.18
C GLY A 205 -7.43 -3.24 6.21
N GLY A 206 -6.80 -2.35 6.98
CA GLY A 206 -5.82 -2.67 8.01
C GLY A 206 -6.30 -3.77 8.96
N TYR A 207 -7.58 -3.75 9.33
CA TYR A 207 -8.17 -4.71 10.27
C TYR A 207 -8.32 -6.13 9.71
N SER A 208 -8.23 -6.31 8.39
CA SER A 208 -8.44 -7.61 7.73
C SER A 208 -7.29 -8.04 6.80
N GLY A 209 -6.44 -7.11 6.34
CA GLY A 209 -5.25 -7.37 5.54
C GLY A 209 -4.41 -6.11 5.27
N ASN A 210 -3.20 -6.02 5.84
CA ASN A 210 -2.30 -4.87 5.68
C ASN A 210 -0.88 -5.24 5.22
N PRO A 211 -0.62 -5.34 3.91
CA PRO A 211 -1.60 -5.51 2.84
C PRO A 211 -2.08 -6.98 2.76
N ALA A 212 -3.16 -7.23 2.03
CA ALA A 212 -3.60 -8.58 1.70
C ALA A 212 -2.65 -9.22 0.65
N LEU A 213 -2.06 -10.38 0.94
CA LEU A 213 -1.11 -11.02 0.00
C LEU A 213 -1.81 -12.00 -0.94
N HIS A 214 -2.89 -12.63 -0.48
CA HIS A 214 -3.60 -13.69 -1.19
C HIS A 214 -4.07 -13.32 -2.60
N PRO A 215 -4.49 -12.07 -2.93
CA PRO A 215 -4.87 -11.75 -4.30
C PRO A 215 -3.68 -11.84 -5.24
N LEU A 216 -2.48 -11.44 -4.79
CA LEU A 216 -1.26 -11.56 -5.57
C LEU A 216 -0.91 -13.03 -5.83
N ILE A 217 -1.20 -13.92 -4.88
CA ILE A 217 -0.94 -15.36 -5.05
C ILE A 217 -1.91 -15.97 -6.06
N TYR A 218 -3.21 -15.70 -5.92
CA TYR A 218 -4.27 -16.41 -6.64
C TYR A 218 -4.73 -15.75 -7.95
N LYS A 219 -4.45 -14.46 -8.15
CA LYS A 219 -4.97 -13.68 -9.29
C LYS A 219 -3.88 -13.16 -10.24
N THR A 220 -2.61 -13.37 -9.91
CA THR A 220 -1.47 -13.02 -10.78
C THR A 220 -0.69 -14.28 -11.14
N ASP A 221 0.19 -14.21 -12.13
CA ASP A 221 1.04 -15.34 -12.52
C ASP A 221 2.42 -15.27 -11.83
N CYS A 222 2.87 -14.06 -11.48
CA CYS A 222 4.17 -13.83 -10.85
C CYS A 222 4.25 -14.48 -9.46
N ALA A 223 5.40 -15.09 -9.16
CA ALA A 223 5.71 -15.71 -7.87
C ALA A 223 6.50 -14.80 -6.92
N ASP A 224 7.13 -13.76 -7.44
CA ASP A 224 7.87 -12.78 -6.65
C ASP A 224 6.90 -11.76 -6.06
N VAL A 225 6.96 -11.54 -4.76
CA VAL A 225 6.19 -10.50 -4.06
C VAL A 225 7.15 -9.65 -3.24
N LEU A 226 7.25 -8.36 -3.56
CA LEU A 226 7.95 -7.38 -2.77
C LEU A 226 6.97 -6.69 -1.81
N LEU A 227 7.15 -6.94 -0.52
CA LEU A 227 6.46 -6.26 0.56
C LEU A 227 7.21 -4.98 0.92
N VAL A 228 6.53 -3.83 0.78
CA VAL A 228 6.98 -2.56 1.36
C VAL A 228 6.28 -2.40 2.70
N GLN A 229 7.03 -2.65 3.77
CA GLN A 229 6.51 -2.66 5.13
C GLN A 229 6.84 -1.34 5.82
N ILE A 230 5.83 -0.60 6.26
CA ILE A 230 6.00 0.73 6.88
C ILE A 230 5.47 0.79 8.32
N ASN A 231 4.67 -0.20 8.75
CA ASN A 231 4.35 -0.35 10.16
C ASN A 231 5.42 -1.21 10.85
N PRO A 232 5.89 -0.77 12.03
CA PRO A 232 6.77 -1.60 12.84
C PRO A 232 6.04 -2.87 13.30
N ILE A 233 6.77 -3.99 13.36
CA ILE A 233 6.28 -5.25 13.93
C ILE A 233 6.54 -5.26 15.44
N GLU A 234 7.74 -4.87 15.82
CA GLU A 234 8.22 -4.81 17.19
C GLU A 234 8.07 -3.40 17.76
N HIS A 235 7.75 -3.33 19.05
CA HIS A 235 7.70 -2.09 19.80
C HIS A 235 8.67 -2.22 20.98
N GLN A 236 9.61 -1.29 21.10
CA GLN A 236 10.57 -1.29 22.20
C GLN A 236 9.91 -0.73 23.46
N GLY A 237 9.81 -1.54 24.51
CA GLY A 237 9.17 -1.15 25.77
C GLY A 237 7.69 -1.55 25.88
N VAL A 238 7.07 -1.17 27.00
CA VAL A 238 5.66 -1.44 27.29
C VAL A 238 4.89 -0.13 27.18
N PRO A 239 3.84 -0.03 26.35
CA PRO A 239 3.03 1.18 26.26
C PRO A 239 2.35 1.46 27.61
N ASP A 240 2.46 2.69 28.12
CA ASP A 240 1.97 3.05 29.46
C ASP A 240 0.86 4.11 29.45
N SER A 241 0.69 4.83 28.34
CA SER A 241 -0.41 5.76 28.11
C SER A 241 -1.57 5.12 27.30
N ALA A 242 -2.79 5.62 27.48
CA ALA A 242 -3.95 5.14 26.73
C ALA A 242 -3.77 5.29 25.20
N SER A 243 -3.11 6.36 24.76
CA SER A 243 -2.78 6.58 23.34
C SER A 243 -1.80 5.55 22.80
N GLU A 244 -0.75 5.22 23.55
CA GLU A 244 0.24 4.23 23.13
C GLU A 244 -0.35 2.82 23.16
N ILE A 245 -1.22 2.50 24.12
CA ILE A 245 -1.93 1.22 24.19
C ILE A 245 -2.83 1.06 22.97
N MET A 246 -3.66 2.07 22.66
CA MET A 246 -4.55 2.04 21.49
C MET A 246 -3.76 1.91 20.18
N GLU A 247 -2.62 2.60 20.08
CA GLU A 247 -1.75 2.48 18.92
C GLU A 247 -1.12 1.10 18.81
N ARG A 248 -0.62 0.55 19.92
CA ARG A 248 -0.07 -0.82 19.91
C ARG A 248 -1.14 -1.84 19.54
N MET A 249 -2.38 -1.66 20.00
CA MET A 249 -3.52 -2.47 19.58
C MET A 249 -3.77 -2.38 18.07
N ASN A 250 -3.69 -1.19 17.48
CA ASN A 250 -3.79 -1.01 16.02
C ASN A 250 -2.64 -1.70 15.29
N GLU A 251 -1.39 -1.53 15.73
CA GLU A 251 -0.21 -2.17 15.14
C GLU A 251 -0.32 -3.70 15.15
N VAL A 252 -0.69 -4.27 16.30
CA VAL A 252 -0.90 -5.72 16.45
C VAL A 252 -2.00 -6.19 15.51
N THR A 253 -3.13 -5.49 15.49
CA THR A 253 -4.28 -5.86 14.65
C THR A 253 -3.93 -5.79 13.16
N PHE A 254 -3.22 -4.73 12.73
CA PHE A 254 -2.85 -4.53 11.34
C PHE A 254 -1.77 -5.52 10.86
N ASN A 255 -0.85 -5.92 11.73
CA ASN A 255 0.17 -6.91 11.36
C ASN A 255 -0.34 -8.36 11.46
N ALA A 256 -1.36 -8.64 12.26
CA ALA A 256 -1.83 -10.02 12.51
C ALA A 256 -2.22 -10.77 11.22
N ALA A 257 -2.99 -10.13 10.34
CA ALA A 257 -3.40 -10.72 9.07
C ALA A 257 -2.21 -11.01 8.15
N LEU A 258 -1.30 -10.04 8.00
CA LEU A 258 -0.07 -10.18 7.20
C LEU A 258 0.80 -11.33 7.71
N LEU A 259 1.06 -11.41 9.02
CA LEU A 259 1.83 -12.48 9.63
C LEU A 259 1.19 -13.85 9.40
N SER A 260 -0.14 -13.93 9.46
CA SER A 260 -0.87 -15.16 9.16
C SER A 260 -0.71 -15.60 7.70
N GLU A 261 -0.79 -14.67 6.75
CA GLU A 261 -0.57 -14.95 5.33
C GLU A 261 0.88 -15.38 5.05
N LEU A 262 1.87 -14.73 5.68
CA LEU A 262 3.28 -15.10 5.55
C LEU A 262 3.53 -16.54 6.05
N ARG A 263 2.97 -16.92 7.20
CA ARG A 263 3.05 -18.31 7.70
C ARG A 263 2.42 -19.31 6.73
N ALA A 264 1.28 -18.97 6.13
CA ALA A 264 0.62 -19.83 5.14
C ALA A 264 1.47 -19.99 3.87
N ILE A 265 2.08 -18.90 3.39
CA ILE A 265 3.01 -18.92 2.26
C ILE A 265 4.19 -19.86 2.56
N GLU A 266 4.82 -19.71 3.72
CA GLU A 266 5.97 -20.54 4.10
C GLU A 266 5.59 -22.01 4.26
N PHE A 267 4.40 -22.29 4.83
CA PHE A 267 3.88 -23.65 4.92
C PHE A 267 3.73 -24.31 3.54
N VAL A 268 3.14 -23.61 2.56
CA VAL A 268 2.98 -24.12 1.19
C VAL A 268 4.34 -24.31 0.51
N ARG A 269 5.28 -23.37 0.68
CA ARG A 269 6.63 -23.49 0.12
C ARG A 269 7.36 -24.71 0.67
N ARG A 270 7.29 -24.94 1.99
CA ARG A 270 7.90 -26.12 2.62
C ARG A 270 7.32 -27.41 2.05
N LEU A 271 5.99 -27.50 1.93
CA LEU A 271 5.34 -28.69 1.35
C LEU A 271 5.72 -28.91 -0.13
N LEU A 272 5.91 -27.84 -0.92
CA LEU A 272 6.43 -27.95 -2.28
C LEU A 272 7.88 -28.44 -2.31
N ALA A 273 8.74 -27.91 -1.44
CA ALA A 273 10.14 -28.33 -1.33
C ALA A 273 10.27 -29.80 -0.90
N GLU A 274 9.35 -30.29 -0.07
CA GLU A 274 9.25 -31.69 0.35
C GLU A 274 8.58 -32.60 -0.70
N GLY A 275 8.14 -32.07 -1.84
CA GLY A 275 7.46 -32.84 -2.89
C GLY A 275 6.04 -33.31 -2.52
N LYS A 276 5.43 -32.73 -1.48
CA LYS A 276 4.09 -33.09 -0.98
C LYS A 276 2.94 -32.38 -1.72
N LEU A 277 3.25 -31.37 -2.53
CA LEU A 277 2.28 -30.61 -3.34
C LEU A 277 2.69 -30.58 -4.81
N ASP A 278 1.69 -30.49 -5.69
CA ASP A 278 1.89 -30.35 -7.13
C ASP A 278 2.31 -28.92 -7.50
N ALA A 279 3.58 -28.75 -7.91
CA ALA A 279 4.14 -27.47 -8.33
C ALA A 279 3.48 -26.84 -9.56
N ARG A 280 2.65 -27.59 -10.30
CA ARG A 280 1.84 -27.04 -11.41
C ARG A 280 0.57 -26.35 -10.92
N ARG A 281 0.09 -26.69 -9.72
CA ARG A 281 -1.14 -26.14 -9.13
C ARG A 281 -0.87 -25.10 -8.06
N TYR A 282 0.27 -25.21 -7.38
CA TYR A 282 0.63 -24.32 -6.29
C TYR A 282 1.87 -23.50 -6.63
N LYS A 283 1.79 -22.20 -6.37
CA LYS A 283 2.89 -21.27 -6.61
C LYS A 283 3.88 -21.32 -5.46
N SER A 284 5.15 -21.56 -5.75
CA SER A 284 6.24 -21.35 -4.78
C SER A 284 6.57 -19.85 -4.72
N VAL A 285 5.81 -19.12 -3.90
CA VAL A 285 5.96 -17.67 -3.76
C VAL A 285 7.35 -17.33 -3.21
N ARG A 286 8.01 -16.32 -3.75
CA ARG A 286 9.32 -15.83 -3.30
C ARG A 286 9.12 -14.43 -2.73
N MET A 287 9.27 -14.32 -1.40
CA MET A 287 9.04 -13.07 -0.69
C MET A 287 10.30 -12.20 -0.68
N HIS A 288 10.07 -10.91 -0.92
CA HIS A 288 11.06 -9.85 -0.77
C HIS A 288 10.49 -8.79 0.17
N ARG A 289 11.36 -8.06 0.88
CA ARG A 289 10.94 -7.02 1.82
C ARG A 289 11.84 -5.81 1.71
N ILE A 290 11.22 -4.64 1.73
CA ILE A 290 11.85 -3.39 2.14
C ILE A 290 11.28 -3.06 3.51
N ASP A 291 12.16 -3.00 4.51
CA ASP A 291 11.78 -2.69 5.88
C ASP A 291 11.86 -1.18 6.14
N GLY A 292 10.74 -0.49 5.96
CA GLY A 292 10.61 0.92 6.34
C GLY A 292 10.46 1.12 7.84
N GLY A 293 10.12 0.07 8.61
CA GLY A 293 9.88 0.17 10.05
C GLY A 293 11.09 0.69 10.83
N ALA A 294 12.29 0.17 10.53
CA ALA A 294 13.54 0.61 11.17
C ALA A 294 13.87 2.08 10.92
N VAL A 295 13.58 2.57 9.71
CA VAL A 295 13.82 3.97 9.34
C VAL A 295 12.76 4.92 9.92
N LEU A 296 11.57 4.38 10.20
CA LEU A 296 10.44 5.13 10.75
C LEU A 296 10.38 5.14 12.27
N GLU A 297 11.04 4.18 12.95
CA GLU A 297 11.10 4.05 14.41
C GLU A 297 11.36 5.40 15.13
N PRO A 298 12.32 6.25 14.69
CA PRO A 298 12.61 7.50 15.39
C PRO A 298 11.49 8.55 15.37
N PHE A 299 10.53 8.45 14.45
CA PHE A 299 9.43 9.43 14.34
C PHE A 299 8.30 9.15 15.33
N GLY A 300 8.23 7.94 15.89
CA GLY A 300 7.13 7.48 16.72
C GLY A 300 5.81 7.41 15.95
N ALA A 301 4.82 6.74 16.55
CA ALA A 301 3.57 6.44 15.87
C ALA A 301 2.66 7.67 15.64
N ALA A 302 2.75 8.69 16.49
CA ALA A 302 1.98 9.94 16.33
C ALA A 302 2.28 10.67 15.00
N SER A 303 3.44 10.41 14.40
CA SER A 303 3.83 10.98 13.11
C SER A 303 3.00 10.45 11.93
N LYS A 304 2.29 9.32 12.07
CA LYS A 304 1.44 8.75 11.01
C LYS A 304 0.27 9.67 10.61
N LEU A 305 -0.16 10.56 11.51
CA LEU A 305 -1.20 11.57 11.26
C LEU A 305 -0.63 12.91 10.79
N ARG A 306 0.69 13.10 10.92
CA ARG A 306 1.38 14.30 10.45
C ARG A 306 1.61 14.17 8.95
N ALA A 307 1.05 15.08 8.17
CA ALA A 307 1.10 15.03 6.71
C ALA A 307 1.47 16.38 6.09
N ASP A 308 2.22 17.24 6.78
CA ASP A 308 2.73 18.46 6.16
C ASP A 308 3.74 18.17 5.04
N LEU A 309 3.83 19.06 4.08
CA LEU A 309 4.62 18.87 2.86
C LEU A 309 6.11 18.60 3.15
N ALA A 310 6.70 19.24 4.17
CA ALA A 310 8.09 19.04 4.52
C ALA A 310 8.32 17.62 5.06
N PHE A 311 7.41 17.14 5.93
CA PHE A 311 7.46 15.78 6.43
C PHE A 311 7.22 14.73 5.33
N VAL A 312 6.24 14.94 4.46
CA VAL A 312 5.96 14.06 3.31
C VAL A 312 7.18 13.92 2.40
N ARG A 313 7.86 15.03 2.07
CA ARG A 313 9.09 14.99 1.26
C ARG A 313 10.24 14.27 1.97
N ARG A 314 10.39 14.47 3.29
CA ARG A 314 11.39 13.73 4.07
C ARG A 314 11.13 12.21 4.03
N LEU A 315 9.87 11.78 4.16
CA LEU A 315 9.51 10.38 4.05
C LEU A 315 9.80 9.82 2.65
N PHE A 316 9.50 10.60 1.60
CA PHE A 316 9.86 10.26 0.22
C PHE A 316 11.36 10.02 0.07
N ASP A 317 12.21 10.92 0.57
CA ASP A 317 13.67 10.78 0.44
C ASP A 317 14.18 9.51 1.15
N LEU A 318 13.66 9.22 2.34
CA LEU A 318 13.98 7.99 3.09
C LEU A 318 13.54 6.73 2.34
N GLY A 319 12.34 6.76 1.76
CA GLY A 319 11.82 5.66 0.96
C GLY A 319 12.63 5.43 -0.31
N ARG A 320 13.05 6.50 -0.97
CA ARG A 320 13.88 6.42 -2.17
C ARG A 320 15.22 5.78 -1.87
N ALA A 321 15.88 6.19 -0.79
CA ALA A 321 17.13 5.56 -0.32
C ALA A 321 16.93 4.07 -0.04
N ALA A 322 15.88 3.70 0.72
CA ALA A 322 15.58 2.30 1.01
C ALA A 322 15.29 1.46 -0.26
N GLY A 323 14.61 2.05 -1.25
CA GLY A 323 14.36 1.42 -2.54
C GLY A 323 15.65 1.22 -3.34
N GLN A 324 16.56 2.20 -3.34
CA GLN A 324 17.87 2.11 -4.00
C GLN A 324 18.77 1.05 -3.34
N ASP A 325 18.81 1.01 -2.01
CA ASP A 325 19.58 0.01 -1.26
C ASP A 325 19.09 -1.40 -1.56
N TRP A 326 17.76 -1.60 -1.58
CA TRP A 326 17.17 -2.89 -1.94
C TRP A 326 17.46 -3.27 -3.40
N LEU A 327 17.37 -2.33 -4.34
CA LEU A 327 17.73 -2.55 -5.74
C LEU A 327 19.18 -2.99 -5.89
N GLN A 328 20.10 -2.41 -5.12
CA GLN A 328 21.51 -2.78 -5.15
C GLN A 328 21.74 -4.17 -4.56
N ALA A 329 21.08 -4.48 -3.45
CA ALA A 329 21.28 -5.73 -2.73
C ALA A 329 20.56 -6.94 -3.37
N HIS A 330 19.34 -6.75 -3.87
CA HIS A 330 18.38 -7.83 -4.07
C HIS A 330 17.72 -7.90 -5.45
N ARG A 331 17.96 -6.94 -6.34
CA ARG A 331 17.43 -6.98 -7.71
C ARG A 331 17.76 -8.29 -8.44
N ALA A 332 18.98 -8.78 -8.27
CA ALA A 332 19.43 -10.02 -8.90
C ALA A 332 18.72 -11.27 -8.33
N ASP A 333 18.18 -11.19 -7.11
CA ASP A 333 17.49 -12.29 -6.44
C ASP A 333 16.03 -12.46 -6.91
N VAL A 334 15.40 -11.41 -7.46
CA VAL A 334 14.06 -11.47 -8.06
C VAL A 334 14.07 -12.43 -9.25
N GLY A 335 13.11 -13.34 -9.33
CA GLY A 335 13.12 -14.45 -10.27
C GLY A 335 13.91 -15.69 -9.81
N VAL A 336 14.74 -15.58 -8.75
CA VAL A 336 15.67 -16.64 -8.32
C VAL A 336 15.36 -17.19 -6.93
N ARG A 337 15.30 -16.35 -5.89
CA ARG A 337 15.16 -16.79 -4.48
C ARG A 337 14.42 -15.78 -3.60
N THR A 338 13.99 -16.22 -2.42
CA THR A 338 13.45 -15.32 -1.38
C THR A 338 14.59 -14.48 -0.79
N THR A 339 14.27 -13.26 -0.37
CA THR A 339 15.22 -12.36 0.35
C THR A 339 14.78 -12.11 1.79
N VAL A 340 13.63 -12.65 2.18
CA VAL A 340 13.12 -12.61 3.55
C VAL A 340 13.21 -14.01 4.14
N ASN A 341 13.70 -14.09 5.37
CA ASN A 341 13.50 -15.25 6.21
C ASN A 341 12.15 -15.11 6.92
N ILE A 342 11.16 -15.84 6.43
CA ILE A 342 9.80 -15.78 6.97
C ILE A 342 9.73 -16.43 8.37
N ALA A 343 10.69 -17.31 8.70
CA ALA A 343 10.76 -17.98 9.99
C ALA A 343 11.10 -17.03 11.15
N ASP A 344 11.72 -15.88 10.88
CA ASP A 344 12.12 -14.91 11.91
C ASP A 344 10.94 -14.04 12.39
N ASN A 345 9.76 -14.14 11.75
CA ASN A 345 8.52 -13.45 12.14
C ASN A 345 7.46 -14.40 12.74
N ALA A 346 7.85 -15.63 13.10
CA ALA A 346 6.95 -16.69 13.58
C ALA A 346 6.89 -16.80 15.10
#